data_AF-A0A9P9JUX3-F1
#
_entry.id   AF-A0A9P9JUX3-F1
#
_cell.length_a   1.000
_cell.length_b   1.000
_cell.length_c   1.000
_cell.angle_alpha   90.00
_cell.angle_beta   90.00
_cell.angle_gamma   90.00
#
_symmetry.space_group_name_H-M   'P 1'
#
loop_
_entity.id
_entity.type
_entity.pdbx_description
1 polymer ?
#
loop_
_entity_poly.entity_id
_entity_poly.type
_entity_poly.pdbx_seq_one_letter_code
_entity_poly.pdbx_strand_id
1 'polypeptide(L)'
;MNASKGGKTALALLVKDSAAEILKYHGVPACIVGEIALNYYNVPRDLEICVPESRPVVAASLLCYTGLFEPFPSDSESNNYTEYRRGFPRVRTTLWTKPPQAITIFPAALFDLGPIEKHLVRFADCKVHISKEMSHLDAVDIAALPLPRLAPLLRGLAKRYLDTQDDMAMIAVEQLVDGMNLDEAWVERNLKDSDPALLSLAMNRIHGKESRIDYYSDNTITCFISGPEEAESVRLIPGFDREGINFGIFGGYAIGTMGGTRESKDIDCLASVTKEQIISLLDNKEGFQAISQNRQDYSCRCDGNILQTIFGVIPIEGLSLGQGSSFFSRSLLSLQGVIESRAQELNVQYFGLALERYLELERLFQQLGIDVEQAKHATKELDLSKIPPPTMGDVQRGLLE
;
A
#
# COMPACT_ATOMS: atom_id res chain seq x y z
N MET A 1 16.32 3.26 -30.82
CA MET A 1 15.21 4.20 -30.53
C MET A 1 14.97 4.46 -29.03
N ASN A 2 15.63 3.78 -28.08
CA ASN A 2 15.34 3.94 -26.64
C ASN A 2 16.10 5.07 -25.92
N ALA A 3 17.22 5.56 -26.47
CA ALA A 3 18.03 6.61 -25.82
C ALA A 3 17.33 7.99 -25.76
N SER A 4 16.40 8.31 -26.68
CA SER A 4 15.72 9.61 -26.68
C SER A 4 14.47 9.65 -25.78
N LYS A 5 13.89 8.50 -25.41
CA LYS A 5 12.79 8.43 -24.44
C LYS A 5 13.28 8.72 -23.02
N GLY A 6 14.36 8.07 -22.57
CA GLY A 6 14.91 8.27 -21.22
C GLY A 6 15.31 9.73 -20.92
N GLY A 7 15.89 10.44 -21.88
CA GLY A 7 16.27 11.85 -21.70
C GLY A 7 15.10 12.81 -21.55
N LYS A 8 13.95 12.52 -22.17
CA LYS A 8 12.74 13.34 -22.03
C LYS A 8 12.09 13.15 -20.67
N THR A 9 12.00 11.90 -20.20
CA THR A 9 11.38 11.56 -18.92
C THR A 9 12.19 12.08 -17.73
N ALA A 10 13.52 12.01 -17.78
CA ALA A 10 14.39 12.58 -16.75
C ALA A 10 14.22 14.11 -16.61
N LEU A 11 14.15 14.82 -17.74
CA LEU A 11 13.93 16.28 -17.73
C LEU A 11 12.55 16.64 -17.17
N ALA A 12 11.53 15.91 -17.60
CA ALA A 12 10.16 16.03 -17.10
C ALA A 12 10.08 15.82 -15.58
N LEU A 13 10.81 14.84 -15.05
CA LEU A 13 10.86 14.54 -13.63
C LEU A 13 11.48 15.67 -12.84
N LEU A 14 12.67 16.13 -13.25
CA LEU A 14 13.38 17.24 -12.61
C LEU A 14 12.49 18.49 -12.49
N VAL A 15 11.72 18.77 -13.55
CA VAL A 15 10.78 19.89 -13.58
C VAL A 15 9.67 19.74 -12.54
N LYS A 16 9.12 18.53 -12.36
CA LYS A 16 8.07 18.28 -11.37
C LYS A 16 8.60 18.25 -9.94
N ASP A 17 9.76 17.65 -9.74
CA ASP A 17 10.41 17.60 -8.43
C ASP A 17 10.73 19.03 -7.95
N SER A 18 11.33 19.84 -8.83
CA SER A 18 11.56 21.26 -8.57
C SER A 18 10.26 22.01 -8.24
N ALA A 19 9.18 21.77 -9.00
CA ALA A 19 7.89 22.41 -8.74
C ALA A 19 7.29 21.96 -7.39
N ALA A 20 7.36 20.67 -7.07
CA ALA A 20 6.86 20.10 -5.82
C ALA A 20 7.63 20.66 -4.61
N GLU A 21 8.95 20.74 -4.68
CA GLU A 21 9.79 21.30 -3.61
C GLU A 21 9.57 22.80 -3.42
N ILE A 22 9.40 23.58 -4.49
CA ILE A 22 9.01 25.00 -4.39
C ILE A 22 7.67 25.13 -3.65
N LEU A 23 6.66 24.36 -4.04
CA LEU A 23 5.33 24.41 -3.42
C LEU A 23 5.39 24.01 -1.94
N LYS A 24 6.12 22.93 -1.62
CA LYS A 24 6.35 22.45 -0.26
C LYS A 24 7.07 23.49 0.60
N TYR A 25 8.11 24.14 0.08
CA TYR A 25 8.81 25.24 0.77
C TYR A 25 7.84 26.38 1.15
N HIS A 26 6.85 26.66 0.31
CA HIS A 26 5.79 27.64 0.58
C HIS A 26 4.58 27.09 1.35
N GLY A 27 4.65 25.88 1.89
CA GLY A 27 3.57 25.27 2.69
C GLY A 27 2.33 24.93 1.85
N VAL A 28 2.51 24.67 0.55
CA VAL A 28 1.47 24.16 -0.34
C VAL A 28 1.77 22.68 -0.61
N PRO A 29 1.03 21.74 0.00
CA PRO A 29 1.21 20.33 -0.33
C PRO A 29 0.86 20.10 -1.80
N ALA A 30 1.62 19.24 -2.46
CA ALA A 30 1.42 18.90 -3.86
C ALA A 30 1.48 17.38 -4.04
N CYS A 31 0.79 16.88 -5.04
CA CYS A 31 0.84 15.49 -5.47
C CYS A 31 1.13 15.46 -6.97
N ILE A 32 2.10 14.68 -7.40
CA ILE A 32 2.33 14.44 -8.82
C ILE A 32 1.23 13.52 -9.35
N VAL A 33 0.58 13.90 -10.44
CA VAL A 33 -0.41 13.07 -11.14
C VAL A 33 -0.06 12.99 -12.63
N GLY A 34 -0.94 12.39 -13.42
CA GLY A 34 -0.70 12.16 -14.84
C GLY A 34 0.43 11.16 -15.07
N GLU A 35 1.27 11.42 -16.08
CA GLU A 35 2.39 10.58 -16.55
C GLU A 35 3.18 9.96 -15.44
N ILE A 36 3.75 10.78 -14.58
CA ILE A 36 4.79 10.28 -13.69
C ILE A 36 4.15 9.36 -12.65
N ALA A 37 2.92 9.67 -12.21
CA ALA A 37 2.17 8.77 -11.35
C ALA A 37 1.80 7.46 -12.08
N LEU A 38 1.45 7.55 -13.37
CA LEU A 38 1.17 6.38 -14.19
C LEU A 38 2.43 5.55 -14.49
N ASN A 39 3.57 6.16 -14.84
CA ASN A 39 4.84 5.51 -15.13
C ASN A 39 5.33 4.78 -13.87
N TYR A 40 5.16 5.42 -12.71
CA TYR A 40 5.42 4.81 -11.42
C TYR A 40 4.61 3.52 -11.22
N TYR A 41 3.38 3.46 -11.72
CA TYR A 41 2.52 2.28 -11.78
C TYR A 41 2.50 1.61 -13.17
N ASN A 42 3.65 1.59 -13.85
CA ASN A 42 3.90 0.82 -15.07
C ASN A 42 3.10 1.25 -16.33
N VAL A 43 2.76 2.55 -16.45
CA VAL A 43 1.93 3.11 -17.55
C VAL A 43 2.50 4.43 -18.13
N PRO A 44 2.77 4.56 -19.45
CA PRO A 44 3.35 5.79 -20.06
C PRO A 44 2.34 6.94 -20.38
N ARG A 45 2.50 8.21 -19.92
CA ARG A 45 1.60 9.39 -20.26
C ARG A 45 2.20 10.85 -20.26
N ASP A 46 1.48 11.95 -19.89
CA ASP A 46 1.86 13.41 -19.87
C ASP A 46 2.00 14.14 -18.47
N LEU A 47 2.64 15.32 -18.36
CA LEU A 47 2.99 16.02 -17.08
C LEU A 47 1.90 16.82 -16.33
N GLU A 48 1.61 16.45 -15.06
CA GLU A 48 0.54 17.08 -14.24
C GLU A 48 0.84 17.07 -12.72
N ILE A 49 0.27 18.02 -11.96
CA ILE A 49 0.29 18.06 -10.48
C ILE A 49 -1.08 18.46 -9.89
N CYS A 50 -1.37 18.01 -8.67
CA CYS A 50 -2.52 18.39 -7.85
C CYS A 50 -2.09 19.18 -6.62
N VAL A 51 -2.90 20.16 -6.22
CA VAL A 51 -2.75 20.97 -4.99
C VAL A 51 -4.10 21.10 -4.26
N PRO A 52 -4.18 21.55 -2.99
CA PRO A 52 -5.46 21.73 -2.30
C PRO A 52 -6.44 22.60 -3.09
N GLU A 53 -7.74 22.32 -2.95
CA GLU A 53 -8.85 22.89 -3.74
C GLU A 53 -8.74 24.40 -3.98
N SER A 54 -8.42 25.16 -2.92
CA SER A 54 -8.38 26.62 -2.95
C SER A 54 -7.07 27.23 -3.46
N ARG A 55 -6.12 26.41 -3.93
CA ARG A 55 -4.74 26.81 -4.21
C ARG A 55 -4.21 26.67 -5.64
N PRO A 56 -4.93 26.20 -6.70
CA PRO A 56 -4.33 26.10 -8.04
C PRO A 56 -3.71 27.40 -8.58
N VAL A 57 -4.42 28.53 -8.45
CA VAL A 57 -3.94 29.84 -8.92
C VAL A 57 -2.76 30.35 -8.08
N VAL A 58 -2.82 30.13 -6.76
CA VAL A 58 -1.74 30.49 -5.83
C VAL A 58 -0.49 29.68 -6.13
N ALA A 59 -0.63 28.38 -6.35
CA ALA A 59 0.46 27.48 -6.73
C ALA A 59 1.12 27.92 -8.04
N ALA A 60 0.34 28.23 -9.08
CA ALA A 60 0.87 28.77 -10.33
C ALA A 60 1.66 30.07 -10.10
N SER A 61 1.13 30.98 -9.27
CA SER A 61 1.77 32.25 -8.96
C SER A 61 3.09 32.07 -8.20
N LEU A 62 3.14 31.15 -7.24
CA LEU A 62 4.36 30.81 -6.49
C LEU A 62 5.44 30.23 -7.41
N LEU A 63 5.08 29.33 -8.31
CA LEU A 63 6.02 28.77 -9.29
C LEU A 63 6.58 29.88 -10.18
N CYS A 64 5.72 30.76 -10.71
CA CYS A 64 6.14 31.88 -11.55
C CYS A 64 7.01 32.91 -10.80
N TYR A 65 6.76 33.12 -9.49
CA TYR A 65 7.52 34.06 -8.67
C TYR A 65 9.02 33.70 -8.59
N THR A 66 9.37 32.43 -8.76
CA THR A 66 10.77 31.98 -8.76
C THR A 66 11.56 32.40 -10.00
N GLY A 67 10.89 32.80 -11.09
CA GLY A 67 11.50 33.03 -12.41
C GLY A 67 11.92 31.74 -13.15
N LEU A 68 11.79 30.56 -12.54
CA LEU A 68 11.99 29.27 -13.19
C LEU A 68 10.78 28.87 -14.05
N PHE A 69 9.61 29.41 -13.75
CA PHE A 69 8.39 29.14 -14.49
C PHE A 69 7.78 30.45 -15.00
N GLU A 70 7.03 30.36 -16.09
CA GLU A 70 6.21 31.44 -16.62
C GLU A 70 4.80 30.95 -16.93
N PRO A 71 3.78 31.84 -16.92
CA PRO A 71 2.42 31.47 -17.28
C PRO A 71 2.35 30.86 -18.68
N PHE A 72 1.59 29.77 -18.83
CA PHE A 72 1.39 29.13 -20.11
C PHE A 72 -0.10 29.22 -20.51
N PRO A 73 -0.47 29.99 -21.56
CA PRO A 73 -1.86 30.18 -21.93
C PRO A 73 -2.58 28.87 -22.26
N SER A 74 -3.84 28.77 -21.86
CA SER A 74 -4.70 27.60 -22.13
C SER A 74 -5.22 27.55 -23.57
N ASP A 75 -4.96 28.59 -24.39
CA ASP A 75 -5.54 28.78 -25.72
C ASP A 75 -4.80 28.04 -26.85
N SER A 76 -3.81 27.20 -26.53
CA SER A 76 -3.22 26.28 -27.52
C SER A 76 -4.26 25.22 -27.90
N GLU A 77 -4.50 25.01 -29.20
CA GLU A 77 -5.43 24.02 -29.80
C GLU A 77 -5.66 22.79 -28.90
N SER A 78 -6.74 22.80 -28.14
CA SER A 78 -7.14 21.65 -27.34
C SER A 78 -7.66 20.57 -28.28
N ASN A 79 -7.11 19.37 -28.17
CA ASN A 79 -7.65 18.18 -28.82
C ASN A 79 -8.43 17.33 -27.80
N ASN A 80 -9.05 16.24 -28.27
CA ASN A 80 -9.83 15.32 -27.43
C ASN A 80 -9.04 14.74 -26.24
N TYR A 81 -7.69 14.74 -26.32
CA TYR A 81 -6.80 14.22 -25.28
C TYR A 81 -6.38 15.29 -24.25
N THR A 82 -6.68 16.56 -24.49
CA THR A 82 -6.22 17.68 -23.64
C THR A 82 -7.36 18.58 -23.16
N GLU A 83 -8.60 18.31 -23.59
CA GLU A 83 -9.77 19.11 -23.24
C GLU A 83 -10.01 19.16 -21.72
N TYR A 84 -9.78 18.07 -20.99
CA TYR A 84 -9.93 18.05 -19.53
C TYR A 84 -8.98 19.02 -18.79
N ARG A 85 -7.94 19.52 -19.46
CA ARG A 85 -6.99 20.51 -18.91
C ARG A 85 -7.53 21.95 -19.02
N ARG A 86 -8.60 22.16 -19.79
CA ARG A 86 -9.16 23.50 -20.06
C ARG A 86 -9.66 24.12 -18.76
N GLY A 87 -9.36 25.41 -18.57
CA GLY A 87 -9.79 26.18 -17.40
C GLY A 87 -8.89 26.06 -16.17
N PHE A 88 -7.89 25.18 -16.17
CA PHE A 88 -6.94 25.05 -15.07
C PHE A 88 -5.68 25.91 -15.29
N PRO A 89 -5.05 26.42 -14.21
CA PRO A 89 -3.78 27.14 -14.31
C PRO A 89 -2.68 26.26 -14.90
N ARG A 90 -1.91 26.83 -15.82
CA ARG A 90 -0.78 26.18 -16.46
C ARG A 90 0.44 27.08 -16.39
N VAL A 91 1.58 26.46 -16.13
CA VAL A 91 2.89 27.10 -16.18
C VAL A 91 3.79 26.30 -17.11
N ARG A 92 4.83 26.93 -17.64
CA ARG A 92 5.92 26.24 -18.33
C ARG A 92 7.25 26.67 -17.79
N THR A 93 8.26 25.83 -17.95
CA THR A 93 9.64 26.19 -17.63
C THR A 93 10.10 27.35 -18.50
N THR A 94 10.95 28.22 -17.93
CA THR A 94 11.66 29.24 -18.68
C THR A 94 12.89 28.63 -19.39
N LEU A 95 13.94 29.40 -19.62
CA LEU A 95 15.08 29.00 -20.47
C LEU A 95 15.99 27.92 -19.87
N TRP A 96 15.70 27.43 -18.67
CA TRP A 96 16.51 26.42 -17.98
C TRP A 96 16.25 24.98 -18.44
N THR A 97 15.21 24.74 -19.24
CA THR A 97 15.00 23.47 -19.96
C THR A 97 14.79 23.69 -21.45
N LYS A 98 15.29 22.76 -22.27
CA LYS A 98 15.03 22.75 -23.72
C LYS A 98 14.66 21.32 -24.17
N PRO A 99 13.46 21.09 -24.72
CA PRO A 99 12.37 22.07 -24.90
C PRO A 99 11.71 22.48 -23.56
N PRO A 100 10.98 23.62 -23.52
CA PRO A 100 10.17 23.99 -22.37
C PRO A 100 9.18 22.89 -22.00
N GLN A 101 9.01 22.64 -20.71
CA GLN A 101 8.07 21.65 -20.17
C GLN A 101 6.89 22.38 -19.57
N ALA A 102 5.67 21.94 -19.86
CA ALA A 102 4.44 22.52 -19.30
C ALA A 102 3.91 21.68 -18.14
N ILE A 103 3.39 22.33 -17.12
CA ILE A 103 2.70 21.72 -15.97
C ILE A 103 1.28 22.27 -15.93
N THR A 104 0.29 21.38 -15.86
CA THR A 104 -1.08 21.74 -15.52
C THR A 104 -1.31 21.50 -14.03
N ILE A 105 -1.91 22.48 -13.35
CA ILE A 105 -2.12 22.45 -11.89
C ILE A 105 -3.61 22.24 -11.61
N PHE A 106 -3.93 21.08 -11.05
CA PHE A 106 -5.30 20.70 -10.72
C PHE A 106 -5.62 20.89 -9.24
N PRO A 107 -6.90 21.14 -8.91
CA PRO A 107 -7.38 21.00 -7.55
C PRO A 107 -7.47 19.52 -7.16
N ALA A 108 -7.13 19.19 -5.91
CA ALA A 108 -7.09 17.83 -5.41
C ALA A 108 -8.46 17.13 -5.45
N ALA A 109 -9.58 17.86 -5.35
CA ALA A 109 -10.91 17.24 -5.42
C ALA A 109 -11.21 16.64 -6.79
N LEU A 110 -10.59 17.15 -7.87
CA LEU A 110 -10.76 16.57 -9.21
C LEU A 110 -10.28 15.11 -9.29
N PHE A 111 -9.37 14.72 -8.40
CA PHE A 111 -8.84 13.36 -8.29
C PHE A 111 -9.22 12.68 -6.97
N ASP A 112 -10.13 13.24 -6.18
CA ASP A 112 -10.48 12.69 -4.85
C ASP A 112 -9.24 12.43 -3.95
N LEU A 113 -8.25 13.32 -4.05
CA LEU A 113 -6.98 13.26 -3.30
C LEU A 113 -6.95 14.22 -2.11
N GLY A 114 -8.10 14.76 -1.67
CA GLY A 114 -8.16 15.67 -0.53
C GLY A 114 -8.35 14.92 0.80
N PRO A 115 -7.55 15.17 1.85
CA PRO A 115 -6.31 15.95 1.91
C PRO A 115 -5.09 15.16 1.38
N ILE A 116 -4.22 15.83 0.61
CA ILE A 116 -3.17 15.21 -0.22
C ILE A 116 -2.24 14.30 0.58
N GLU A 117 -1.81 14.76 1.75
CA GLU A 117 -0.80 14.12 2.58
C GLU A 117 -1.22 12.72 3.06
N LYS A 118 -2.54 12.46 3.12
CA LYS A 118 -3.08 11.14 3.49
C LYS A 118 -3.03 10.13 2.34
N HIS A 119 -2.83 10.60 1.12
CA HIS A 119 -2.90 9.80 -0.09
C HIS A 119 -1.54 9.60 -0.76
N LEU A 120 -0.47 10.20 -0.24
CA LEU A 120 0.87 10.02 -0.77
C LEU A 120 1.46 8.64 -0.40
N VAL A 121 2.33 8.14 -1.27
CA VAL A 121 3.19 6.98 -1.02
C VAL A 121 4.19 7.34 0.08
N ARG A 122 4.39 6.43 1.03
CA ARG A 122 5.45 6.52 2.03
C ARG A 122 6.49 5.46 1.71
N PHE A 123 7.71 5.90 1.46
CA PHE A 123 8.83 5.01 1.28
C PHE A 123 9.37 4.62 2.65
N ALA A 124 9.42 3.33 2.95
CA ALA A 124 10.23 2.81 4.05
C ALA A 124 11.68 2.68 3.57
N ASP A 125 12.65 2.67 4.49
CA ASP A 125 14.10 2.54 4.22
C ASP A 125 14.54 1.20 3.58
N CYS A 126 13.63 0.49 2.93
CA CYS A 126 13.85 -0.80 2.29
C CYS A 126 14.13 -0.65 0.79
N LYS A 127 14.81 -1.65 0.22
CA LYS A 127 14.98 -1.79 -1.24
C LYS A 127 13.60 -1.99 -1.88
N VAL A 128 13.06 -0.94 -2.49
CA VAL A 128 11.74 -0.94 -3.13
C VAL A 128 11.82 -1.43 -4.58
N HIS A 129 10.78 -2.12 -5.04
CA HIS A 129 10.64 -2.41 -6.46
C HIS A 129 10.20 -1.13 -7.19
N ILE A 130 10.81 -0.86 -8.34
CA ILE A 130 10.55 0.31 -9.17
C ILE A 130 10.07 -0.18 -10.53
N SER A 131 9.00 0.43 -11.02
CA SER A 131 8.47 0.19 -12.37
C SER A 131 9.56 0.28 -13.44
N LYS A 132 9.52 -0.60 -14.43
CA LYS A 132 10.44 -0.59 -15.58
C LYS A 132 10.38 0.73 -16.37
N GLU A 133 9.23 1.41 -16.36
CA GLU A 133 9.06 2.72 -16.99
C GLU A 133 9.85 3.83 -16.28
N MET A 134 10.26 3.59 -15.03
CA MET A 134 11.07 4.49 -14.20
C MET A 134 12.52 3.97 -14.03
N SER A 135 12.92 2.90 -14.72
CA SER A 135 14.23 2.23 -14.57
C SER A 135 15.47 3.09 -14.86
N HIS A 136 15.27 4.25 -15.47
CA HIS A 136 16.33 5.22 -15.79
C HIS A 136 16.57 6.25 -14.66
N LEU A 137 15.80 6.16 -13.58
CA LEU A 137 15.88 7.03 -12.41
C LEU A 137 16.39 6.23 -11.22
N ASP A 138 17.06 6.90 -10.29
CA ASP A 138 17.47 6.24 -9.06
C ASP A 138 16.30 6.13 -8.05
N ALA A 139 16.44 5.20 -7.11
CA ALA A 139 15.41 4.95 -6.11
C ALA A 139 15.21 6.12 -5.14
N VAL A 140 16.25 6.94 -4.93
CA VAL A 140 16.23 8.06 -3.98
C VAL A 140 15.41 9.21 -4.56
N ASP A 141 15.64 9.54 -5.83
CA ASP A 141 14.90 10.52 -6.60
C ASP A 141 13.42 10.13 -6.67
N ILE A 142 13.11 8.86 -6.96
CA ILE A 142 11.72 8.38 -6.98
C ILE A 142 11.08 8.49 -5.60
N ALA A 143 11.81 8.16 -4.54
CA ALA A 143 11.31 8.21 -3.17
C ALA A 143 11.01 9.64 -2.69
N ALA A 144 11.66 10.65 -3.27
CA ALA A 144 11.41 12.06 -2.97
C ALA A 144 10.11 12.59 -3.62
N LEU A 145 9.61 11.94 -4.67
CA LEU A 145 8.44 12.40 -5.40
C LEU A 145 7.16 12.25 -4.56
N PRO A 146 6.28 13.27 -4.49
CA PRO A 146 4.99 13.16 -3.84
C PRO A 146 4.00 12.41 -4.74
N LEU A 147 4.16 11.09 -4.84
CA LEU A 147 3.32 10.21 -5.66
C LEU A 147 2.09 9.75 -4.87
N PRO A 148 0.91 9.59 -5.51
CA PRO A 148 -0.27 9.06 -4.85
C PRO A 148 -0.18 7.54 -4.72
N ARG A 149 -0.79 6.99 -3.67
CA ARG A 149 -1.07 5.55 -3.55
C ARG A 149 -2.01 5.10 -4.67
N LEU A 150 -1.90 3.84 -5.07
CA LEU A 150 -2.60 3.29 -6.23
C LEU A 150 -4.12 3.36 -6.07
N ALA A 151 -4.65 2.96 -4.92
CA ALA A 151 -6.09 2.94 -4.67
C ALA A 151 -6.74 4.36 -4.71
N PRO A 152 -6.22 5.39 -4.01
CA PRO A 152 -6.69 6.76 -4.18
C PRO A 152 -6.59 7.28 -5.61
N LEU A 153 -5.48 6.99 -6.32
CA LEU A 153 -5.31 7.44 -7.71
C LEU A 153 -6.35 6.82 -8.64
N LEU A 154 -6.53 5.49 -8.59
CA LEU A 154 -7.50 4.77 -9.40
C LEU A 154 -8.93 5.23 -9.10
N ARG A 155 -9.27 5.38 -7.82
CA ARG A 155 -10.57 5.89 -7.37
C ARG A 155 -10.84 7.29 -7.90
N GLY A 156 -9.85 8.19 -7.82
CA GLY A 156 -9.92 9.54 -8.34
C GLY A 156 -10.20 9.60 -9.83
N LEU A 157 -9.45 8.82 -10.62
CA LEU A 157 -9.61 8.75 -12.07
C LEU A 157 -10.97 8.15 -12.46
N ALA A 158 -11.40 7.07 -11.79
CA ALA A 158 -12.70 6.45 -12.03
C ALA A 158 -13.85 7.39 -11.71
N LYS A 159 -13.77 8.09 -10.55
CA LYS A 159 -14.76 9.11 -10.18
C LYS A 159 -14.81 10.24 -11.20
N ARG A 160 -13.66 10.74 -11.64
CA ARG A 160 -13.58 11.79 -12.66
C ARG A 160 -14.29 11.37 -13.95
N TYR A 161 -14.06 10.16 -14.43
CA TYR A 161 -14.80 9.64 -15.58
C TYR A 161 -16.31 9.56 -15.33
N LEU A 162 -16.75 9.01 -14.20
CA LEU A 162 -18.16 8.89 -13.89
C LEU A 162 -18.86 10.26 -13.83
N ASP A 163 -18.19 11.25 -13.23
CA ASP A 163 -18.74 12.60 -13.02
C ASP A 163 -18.74 13.43 -14.32
N THR A 164 -17.69 13.32 -15.16
CA THR A 164 -17.49 14.25 -16.28
C THR A 164 -17.41 13.59 -17.66
N GLN A 165 -17.48 12.26 -17.75
CA GLN A 165 -17.24 11.49 -18.97
C GLN A 165 -15.88 11.80 -19.61
N ASP A 166 -14.86 12.03 -18.78
CA ASP A 166 -13.49 12.25 -19.26
C ASP A 166 -12.86 10.93 -19.71
N ASP A 167 -12.86 10.69 -21.02
CA ASP A 167 -12.27 9.52 -21.66
C ASP A 167 -10.79 9.32 -21.27
N MET A 168 -10.04 10.40 -21.01
CA MET A 168 -8.64 10.27 -20.59
C MET A 168 -8.51 9.67 -19.20
N ALA A 169 -9.47 9.95 -18.31
CA ALA A 169 -9.54 9.31 -17.00
C ALA A 169 -9.88 7.82 -17.15
N MET A 170 -10.82 7.48 -18.05
CA MET A 170 -11.19 6.09 -18.31
C MET A 170 -10.02 5.29 -18.87
N ILE A 171 -9.29 5.84 -19.86
CA ILE A 171 -8.12 5.15 -20.40
C ILE A 171 -7.04 5.00 -19.32
N ALA A 172 -6.84 6.00 -18.45
CA ALA A 172 -5.90 5.89 -17.34
C ALA A 172 -6.30 4.81 -16.32
N VAL A 173 -7.60 4.65 -16.02
CA VAL A 173 -8.10 3.55 -15.18
C VAL A 173 -7.82 2.19 -15.82
N GLU A 174 -8.12 2.03 -17.11
CA GLU A 174 -7.83 0.79 -17.85
C GLU A 174 -6.34 0.46 -17.82
N GLN A 175 -5.50 1.46 -18.10
CA GLN A 175 -4.06 1.26 -18.09
C GLN A 175 -3.52 0.93 -16.70
N LEU A 176 -4.06 1.50 -15.62
CA LEU A 176 -3.67 1.12 -14.25
C LEU A 176 -4.08 -0.31 -13.92
N VAL A 177 -5.28 -0.73 -14.33
CA VAL A 177 -5.75 -2.12 -14.16
C VAL A 177 -4.80 -3.09 -14.88
N ASP A 178 -4.41 -2.77 -16.11
CA ASP A 178 -3.55 -3.62 -16.92
C ASP A 178 -2.08 -3.57 -16.48
N GLY A 179 -1.56 -2.37 -16.22
CA GLY A 179 -0.17 -2.09 -15.85
C GLY A 179 0.22 -2.67 -14.50
N MET A 180 -0.73 -2.77 -13.57
CA MET A 180 -0.53 -3.30 -12.22
C MET A 180 -1.14 -4.69 -12.01
N ASN A 181 -1.64 -5.33 -13.08
CA ASN A 181 -2.37 -6.60 -13.04
C ASN A 181 -3.39 -6.67 -11.89
N LEU A 182 -4.27 -5.67 -11.79
CA LEU A 182 -5.28 -5.64 -10.74
C LEU A 182 -6.29 -6.77 -10.92
N ASP A 183 -6.66 -7.43 -9.84
CA ASP A 183 -7.65 -8.50 -9.80
C ASP A 183 -8.84 -8.11 -8.91
N GLU A 184 -9.89 -8.93 -8.94
CA GLU A 184 -11.12 -8.69 -8.17
C GLU A 184 -10.82 -8.59 -6.67
N ALA A 185 -9.94 -9.45 -6.15
CA ALA A 185 -9.56 -9.48 -4.75
C ALA A 185 -8.87 -8.17 -4.31
N TRP A 186 -8.03 -7.60 -5.16
CA TRP A 186 -7.41 -6.29 -4.90
C TRP A 186 -8.47 -5.18 -4.85
N VAL A 187 -9.42 -5.17 -5.80
CA VAL A 187 -10.49 -4.17 -5.86
C VAL A 187 -11.41 -4.26 -4.65
N GLU A 188 -11.85 -5.45 -4.26
CA GLU A 188 -12.65 -5.64 -3.06
C GLU A 188 -11.91 -5.14 -1.81
N ARG A 189 -10.62 -5.48 -1.68
CA ARG A 189 -9.83 -5.09 -0.51
C ARG A 189 -9.64 -3.57 -0.41
N ASN A 190 -9.33 -2.93 -1.53
CA ASN A 190 -8.87 -1.55 -1.55
C ASN A 190 -10.00 -0.53 -1.82
N LEU A 191 -11.07 -0.94 -2.50
CA LEU A 191 -12.15 -0.07 -2.98
C LEU A 191 -13.55 -0.44 -2.44
N LYS A 192 -13.72 -1.46 -1.58
CA LYS A 192 -15.04 -1.83 -1.02
C LYS A 192 -15.86 -0.68 -0.42
N ASP A 193 -15.18 0.34 0.13
CA ASP A 193 -15.82 1.49 0.79
C ASP A 193 -16.16 2.61 -0.21
N SER A 194 -15.96 2.39 -1.52
CA SER A 194 -16.21 3.37 -2.58
C SER A 194 -17.65 3.28 -3.10
N ASP A 195 -18.03 4.25 -3.93
CA ASP A 195 -19.34 4.26 -4.59
C ASP A 195 -19.58 2.97 -5.42
N PRO A 196 -20.79 2.37 -5.39
CA PRO A 196 -21.08 1.15 -6.15
C PRO A 196 -20.82 1.26 -7.65
N ALA A 197 -21.08 2.41 -8.28
CA ALA A 197 -20.81 2.61 -9.70
C ALA A 197 -19.31 2.60 -10.00
N LEU A 198 -18.49 3.13 -9.08
CA LEU A 198 -17.03 3.08 -9.18
C LEU A 198 -16.53 1.64 -9.06
N LEU A 199 -17.05 0.88 -8.09
CA LEU A 199 -16.71 -0.53 -7.92
C LEU A 199 -17.09 -1.34 -9.17
N SER A 200 -18.30 -1.16 -9.69
CA SER A 200 -18.75 -1.80 -10.94
C SER A 200 -17.86 -1.43 -12.13
N LEU A 201 -17.47 -0.15 -12.26
CA LEU A 201 -16.58 0.29 -13.32
C LEU A 201 -15.22 -0.41 -13.24
N ALA A 202 -14.60 -0.46 -12.05
CA ALA A 202 -13.32 -1.12 -11.85
C ALA A 202 -13.40 -2.63 -12.14
N MET A 203 -14.43 -3.31 -11.63
CA MET A 203 -14.67 -4.74 -11.90
C MET A 203 -14.84 -5.03 -13.40
N ASN A 204 -15.63 -4.21 -14.10
CA ASN A 204 -15.81 -4.36 -15.55
C ASN A 204 -14.48 -4.23 -16.31
N ARG A 205 -13.57 -3.35 -15.88
CA ARG A 205 -12.24 -3.24 -16.50
C ARG A 205 -11.37 -4.45 -16.23
N ILE A 206 -11.45 -5.05 -15.04
CA ILE A 206 -10.76 -6.29 -14.70
C ILE A 206 -11.26 -7.44 -15.57
N HIS A 207 -12.58 -7.60 -15.72
CA HIS A 207 -13.16 -8.66 -16.56
C HIS A 207 -12.80 -8.51 -18.04
N GLY A 208 -12.59 -7.28 -18.51
CA GLY A 208 -12.17 -7.02 -19.88
C GLY A 208 -10.66 -7.16 -20.14
N LYS A 209 -9.81 -7.54 -19.17
CA LYS A 209 -8.34 -7.55 -19.34
C LYS A 209 -7.88 -8.41 -20.52
N GLU A 210 -8.45 -9.61 -20.66
CA GLU A 210 -8.03 -10.59 -21.68
C GLU A 210 -8.20 -10.07 -23.10
N SER A 211 -9.23 -9.24 -23.36
CA SER A 211 -9.48 -8.70 -24.69
C SER A 211 -8.53 -7.56 -25.09
N ARG A 212 -7.71 -7.07 -24.15
CA ARG A 212 -6.76 -5.98 -24.38
C ARG A 212 -5.32 -6.46 -24.59
N ILE A 213 -5.03 -7.76 -24.42
CA ILE A 213 -3.70 -8.30 -24.66
C ILE A 213 -3.35 -8.13 -26.14
N ASP A 214 -2.26 -7.41 -26.41
CA ASP A 214 -1.82 -7.11 -27.77
C ASP A 214 -1.12 -8.33 -28.38
N TYR A 215 -1.66 -8.84 -29.49
CA TYR A 215 -1.09 -9.93 -30.27
C TYR A 215 0.31 -9.64 -30.84
N TYR A 216 0.74 -8.38 -30.86
CA TYR A 216 2.07 -7.98 -31.34
C TYR A 216 3.13 -7.91 -30.24
N SER A 217 2.74 -8.08 -28.98
CA SER A 217 3.67 -8.08 -27.84
C SER A 217 3.93 -9.49 -27.35
N ASP A 218 5.11 -9.74 -26.78
CA ASP A 218 5.42 -10.98 -26.06
C ASP A 218 4.70 -11.06 -24.70
N ASN A 219 3.73 -10.18 -24.45
CA ASN A 219 3.04 -10.10 -23.18
C ASN A 219 1.96 -11.16 -23.04
N THR A 220 2.02 -11.90 -21.93
CA THR A 220 1.16 -13.06 -21.69
C THR A 220 0.13 -12.85 -20.58
N ILE A 221 0.25 -11.79 -19.77
CA ILE A 221 -0.63 -11.54 -18.61
C ILE A 221 -1.59 -10.38 -18.89
N THR A 222 -1.05 -9.22 -19.30
CA THR A 222 -1.81 -8.03 -19.71
C THR A 222 -1.10 -7.37 -20.89
N CYS A 223 -1.66 -6.30 -21.46
CA CYS A 223 -0.96 -5.54 -22.51
C CYS A 223 0.34 -4.85 -22.04
N PHE A 224 0.62 -4.82 -20.73
CA PHE A 224 1.84 -4.23 -20.16
C PHE A 224 2.77 -5.24 -19.49
N ILE A 225 2.30 -6.45 -19.17
CA ILE A 225 3.03 -7.41 -18.33
C ILE A 225 3.38 -8.67 -19.11
N SER A 226 4.69 -8.90 -19.23
CA SER A 226 5.30 -9.92 -20.06
C SER A 226 5.03 -11.34 -19.58
N GLY A 227 5.08 -11.56 -18.27
CA GLY A 227 4.90 -12.87 -17.66
C GLY A 227 4.66 -12.83 -16.15
N PRO A 228 4.54 -14.02 -15.52
CA PRO A 228 4.18 -14.14 -14.11
C PRO A 228 5.16 -13.47 -13.13
N GLU A 229 6.47 -13.49 -13.43
CA GLU A 229 7.48 -12.85 -12.58
C GLU A 229 7.30 -11.32 -12.51
N GLU A 230 7.02 -10.69 -13.66
CA GLU A 230 6.71 -9.27 -13.71
C GLU A 230 5.39 -8.96 -13.00
N ALA A 231 4.39 -9.83 -13.15
CA ALA A 231 3.09 -9.70 -12.48
C ALA A 231 3.21 -9.69 -10.95
N GLU A 232 4.12 -10.50 -10.38
CA GLU A 232 4.41 -10.47 -8.94
C GLU A 232 5.28 -9.27 -8.57
N SER A 233 6.23 -8.89 -9.41
CA SER A 233 7.13 -7.77 -9.15
C SER A 233 6.39 -6.43 -9.06
N VAL A 234 5.40 -6.17 -9.94
CA VAL A 234 4.63 -4.91 -9.90
C VAL A 234 3.82 -4.75 -8.61
N ARG A 235 3.47 -5.85 -7.93
CA ARG A 235 2.78 -5.82 -6.63
C ARG A 235 3.68 -5.31 -5.49
N LEU A 236 5.00 -5.35 -5.69
CA LEU A 236 6.00 -4.84 -4.75
C LEU A 236 6.26 -3.34 -4.91
N ILE A 237 5.61 -2.66 -5.87
CA ILE A 237 5.72 -1.20 -6.04
C ILE A 237 5.09 -0.51 -4.81
N PRO A 238 5.81 0.39 -4.11
CA PRO A 238 5.27 1.06 -2.94
C PRO A 238 3.98 1.83 -3.26
N GLY A 239 2.97 1.69 -2.41
CA GLY A 239 1.65 2.26 -2.66
C GLY A 239 0.68 1.36 -3.43
N PHE A 240 1.09 0.16 -3.86
CA PHE A 240 0.21 -0.84 -4.46
C PHE A 240 -0.93 -1.27 -3.52
N ASP A 241 -0.63 -1.60 -2.26
CA ASP A 241 -1.63 -1.97 -1.25
C ASP A 241 -1.86 -0.86 -0.20
N ARG A 242 -3.05 -0.83 0.41
CA ARG A 242 -3.36 0.01 1.59
C ARG A 242 -2.35 -0.32 2.70
N GLU A 243 -1.35 0.55 2.94
CA GLU A 243 -0.38 0.53 4.08
C GLU A 243 -0.46 -0.79 4.85
N GLY A 244 -0.02 -1.84 4.16
CA GLY A 244 -0.24 -3.23 4.55
C GLY A 244 0.75 -3.55 5.64
N ILE A 245 0.56 -2.94 6.82
CA ILE A 245 1.26 -3.37 8.01
C ILE A 245 0.83 -4.81 8.20
N ASN A 246 1.68 -5.74 7.82
CA ASN A 246 1.47 -7.14 8.14
C ASN A 246 1.63 -7.24 9.64
N PHE A 247 0.52 -7.49 10.34
CA PHE A 247 0.54 -7.71 11.76
C PHE A 247 -0.12 -9.03 12.11
N GLY A 248 0.39 -9.67 13.15
CA GLY A 248 -0.20 -10.83 13.80
C GLY A 248 -0.48 -10.48 15.25
N ILE A 249 -1.73 -10.64 15.68
CA ILE A 249 -2.09 -10.53 17.10
C ILE A 249 -1.85 -11.90 17.75
N PHE A 250 -1.18 -11.91 18.89
CA PHE A 250 -0.90 -13.11 19.67
C PHE A 250 -1.25 -12.88 21.15
N GLY A 251 -0.88 -13.83 22.00
CA GLY A 251 -1.07 -13.70 23.45
C GLY A 251 -2.50 -13.91 23.92
N GLY A 252 -2.84 -13.33 25.08
CA GLY A 252 -4.11 -13.59 25.75
C GLY A 252 -5.32 -13.13 24.94
N TYR A 253 -5.21 -11.97 24.29
CA TYR A 253 -6.29 -11.39 23.49
C TYR A 253 -6.64 -12.29 22.29
N ALA A 254 -5.63 -12.80 21.57
CA ALA A 254 -5.84 -13.72 20.47
C ALA A 254 -6.61 -14.97 20.92
N ILE A 255 -6.19 -15.60 22.04
CA ILE A 255 -6.86 -16.78 22.61
C ILE A 255 -8.33 -16.47 22.95
N GLY A 256 -8.60 -15.34 23.61
CA GLY A 256 -9.96 -14.92 23.94
C GLY A 256 -10.84 -14.73 22.70
N THR A 257 -10.34 -14.03 21.68
CA THR A 257 -11.08 -13.81 20.42
C THR A 257 -11.35 -15.08 19.62
N MET A 258 -10.57 -16.15 19.85
CA MET A 258 -10.78 -17.47 19.25
C MET A 258 -11.72 -18.36 20.08
N GLY A 259 -12.35 -17.83 21.13
CA GLY A 259 -13.28 -18.55 21.99
C GLY A 259 -12.63 -19.27 23.17
N GLY A 260 -11.34 -19.01 23.45
CA GLY A 260 -10.69 -19.46 24.66
C GLY A 260 -11.18 -18.70 25.91
N THR A 261 -11.09 -19.30 27.08
CA THR A 261 -11.55 -18.72 28.36
C THR A 261 -10.58 -17.71 28.96
N ARG A 262 -9.49 -17.37 28.26
CA ARG A 262 -8.43 -16.51 28.77
C ARG A 262 -8.83 -15.04 28.63
N GLU A 263 -8.95 -14.36 29.77
CA GLU A 263 -9.01 -12.90 29.82
C GLU A 263 -7.62 -12.30 29.58
N SER A 264 -7.56 -11.19 28.82
CA SER A 264 -6.32 -10.45 28.56
C SER A 264 -6.47 -9.00 28.98
N LYS A 265 -5.42 -8.48 29.62
CA LYS A 265 -5.31 -7.06 29.97
C LYS A 265 -4.70 -6.23 28.84
N ASP A 266 -3.96 -6.90 27.96
CA ASP A 266 -3.12 -6.30 26.94
C ASP A 266 -3.34 -7.01 25.59
N ILE A 267 -3.01 -6.33 24.49
CA ILE A 267 -3.00 -6.88 23.14
C ILE A 267 -1.54 -7.02 22.70
N ASP A 268 -1.10 -8.26 22.49
CA ASP A 268 0.23 -8.53 21.96
C ASP A 268 0.15 -8.59 20.43
N CYS A 269 0.96 -7.80 19.72
CA CYS A 269 1.03 -7.86 18.27
C CYS A 269 2.47 -7.83 17.77
N LEU A 270 2.74 -8.62 16.73
CA LEU A 270 3.92 -8.49 15.89
C LEU A 270 3.48 -7.72 14.66
N ALA A 271 4.24 -6.70 14.26
CA ALA A 271 3.92 -5.93 13.08
C ALA A 271 5.20 -5.71 12.27
N SER A 272 5.11 -5.85 10.95
CA SER A 272 6.22 -5.66 10.01
C SER A 272 6.41 -4.17 9.70
N VAL A 273 6.77 -3.40 10.73
CA VAL A 273 6.93 -1.93 10.69
C VAL A 273 7.94 -1.47 11.73
N THR A 274 8.52 -0.29 11.51
CA THR A 274 9.39 0.34 12.50
C THR A 274 8.58 0.94 13.64
N LYS A 275 9.25 1.15 14.78
CA LYS A 275 8.67 1.82 15.95
C LYS A 275 8.18 3.22 15.60
N GLU A 276 8.96 3.95 14.82
CA GLU A 276 8.65 5.30 14.35
C GLU A 276 7.43 5.30 13.43
N GLN A 277 7.30 4.30 12.55
CA GLN A 277 6.12 4.13 11.70
C GLN A 277 4.87 3.88 12.55
N ILE A 278 4.91 2.94 13.50
CA ILE A 278 3.79 2.69 14.43
C ILE A 278 3.42 3.96 15.19
N ILE A 279 4.40 4.63 15.80
CA ILE A 279 4.14 5.86 16.56
C ILE A 279 3.53 6.91 15.64
N SER A 280 4.09 7.17 14.45
CA SER A 280 3.55 8.17 13.52
C SER A 280 2.11 7.89 13.06
N LEU A 281 1.71 6.61 13.02
CA LEU A 281 0.38 6.19 12.61
C LEU A 281 -0.64 6.26 13.74
N LEU A 282 -0.19 5.99 14.96
CA LEU A 282 -1.03 5.85 16.14
C LEU A 282 -0.99 7.07 17.08
N ASP A 283 -0.02 7.96 16.90
CA ASP A 283 0.12 9.16 17.71
C ASP A 283 -1.14 10.04 17.62
N ASN A 284 -1.58 10.56 18.76
CA ASN A 284 -2.84 11.31 18.92
C ASN A 284 -4.13 10.55 18.57
N LYS A 285 -4.10 9.22 18.41
CA LYS A 285 -5.31 8.40 18.37
C LYS A 285 -5.83 8.15 19.79
N GLU A 286 -7.13 8.39 19.99
CA GLU A 286 -7.78 8.16 21.28
C GLU A 286 -7.59 6.69 21.73
N GLY A 287 -7.08 6.48 22.94
CA GLY A 287 -6.75 5.15 23.50
C GLY A 287 -5.33 4.66 23.22
N PHE A 288 -4.51 5.43 22.48
CA PHE A 288 -3.13 5.08 22.17
C PHE A 288 -2.20 5.94 22.98
N GLN A 289 -1.29 5.29 23.70
CA GLN A 289 -0.20 5.99 24.36
C GLN A 289 1.13 5.36 23.96
N ALA A 290 1.96 6.12 23.23
CA ALA A 290 3.34 5.76 23.00
C ALA A 290 4.07 5.78 24.35
N ILE A 291 4.59 4.61 24.78
CA ILE A 291 5.39 4.52 26.00
C ILE A 291 6.85 4.55 25.57
N SER A 292 7.55 5.62 25.94
CA SER A 292 8.99 5.72 25.69
C SER A 292 9.71 4.63 26.47
N GLN A 293 10.22 3.65 25.75
CA GLN A 293 11.09 2.60 26.27
C GLN A 293 12.32 2.47 25.37
N ASN A 294 13.46 2.11 25.96
CA ASN A 294 14.72 1.92 25.24
C ASN A 294 14.72 0.67 24.33
N ARG A 295 13.66 -0.15 24.39
CA ARG A 295 13.48 -1.34 23.57
C ARG A 295 12.88 -0.97 22.19
N GLN A 296 13.42 -1.56 21.13
CA GLN A 296 12.92 -1.37 19.76
C GLN A 296 11.75 -2.29 19.44
N ASP A 297 11.64 -3.44 20.11
CA ASP A 297 10.61 -4.47 19.92
C ASP A 297 9.34 -4.25 20.76
N TYR A 298 9.28 -3.15 21.52
CA TYR A 298 8.15 -2.78 22.36
C TYR A 298 7.81 -1.30 22.16
N SER A 299 6.62 -1.04 21.67
CA SER A 299 6.25 0.29 21.15
C SER A 299 5.10 0.96 21.91
N CYS A 300 4.14 0.22 22.50
CA CYS A 300 2.92 0.86 22.97
C CYS A 300 2.04 0.02 23.90
N ARG A 301 1.05 0.71 24.50
CA ARG A 301 -0.15 0.13 25.11
C ARG A 301 -1.37 0.63 24.32
N CYS A 302 -2.26 -0.28 23.96
CA CYS A 302 -3.49 0.02 23.21
C CYS A 302 -4.71 -0.43 24.01
N ASP A 303 -5.71 0.45 24.13
CA ASP A 303 -7.05 0.05 24.58
C ASP A 303 -7.84 -0.62 23.44
N GLY A 304 -8.75 -1.53 23.76
CA GLY A 304 -9.45 -2.41 22.80
C GLY A 304 -10.21 -1.68 21.67
N ASN A 305 -10.61 -0.43 21.85
CA ASN A 305 -11.38 0.34 20.86
C ASN A 305 -10.56 0.79 19.64
N ILE A 306 -9.22 0.87 19.75
CA ILE A 306 -8.36 1.34 18.66
C ILE A 306 -8.31 0.38 17.47
N LEU A 307 -8.36 -0.93 17.72
CA LEU A 307 -8.24 -1.92 16.64
C LEU A 307 -9.41 -1.87 15.66
N GLN A 308 -10.59 -1.44 16.13
CA GLN A 308 -11.76 -1.25 15.29
C GLN A 308 -11.56 -0.12 14.28
N THR A 309 -10.92 0.97 14.70
CA THR A 309 -10.64 2.13 13.84
C THR A 309 -9.47 1.90 12.88
N ILE A 310 -8.49 1.08 13.26
CA ILE A 310 -7.21 0.97 12.53
C ILE A 310 -7.13 -0.30 11.68
N PHE A 311 -7.69 -1.40 12.17
CA PHE A 311 -7.61 -2.70 11.53
C PHE A 311 -8.98 -3.30 11.18
N GLY A 312 -10.07 -2.58 11.46
CA GLY A 312 -11.43 -3.03 11.16
C GLY A 312 -11.92 -4.19 12.04
N VAL A 313 -11.37 -4.35 13.24
CA VAL A 313 -11.73 -5.43 14.18
C VAL A 313 -13.04 -5.08 14.89
N ILE A 314 -14.11 -5.85 14.66
CA ILE A 314 -15.42 -5.65 15.32
C ILE A 314 -15.37 -6.23 16.75
N PRO A 315 -15.80 -5.49 17.79
CA PRO A 315 -15.94 -6.02 19.14
C PRO A 315 -17.11 -7.03 19.19
N ILE A 316 -16.88 -8.18 19.80
CA ILE A 316 -17.94 -9.14 20.12
C ILE A 316 -18.46 -8.79 21.51
N GLU A 317 -19.54 -8.01 21.57
CA GLU A 317 -20.32 -7.88 22.82
C GLU A 317 -21.04 -9.21 23.08
N GLY A 318 -20.88 -9.70 24.31
CA GLY A 318 -21.13 -11.09 24.68
C GLY A 318 -22.50 -11.62 24.29
N LEU A 319 -22.51 -12.64 23.43
CA LEU A 319 -23.48 -13.73 23.40
C LEU A 319 -22.78 -14.97 22.84
N SER A 320 -22.98 -16.09 23.53
CA SER A 320 -22.51 -17.42 23.14
C SER A 320 -23.15 -17.86 21.81
N LEU A 321 -22.32 -18.43 20.92
CA LEU A 321 -22.53 -19.52 19.95
C LEU A 321 -21.58 -19.27 18.77
N GLY A 322 -20.65 -20.17 18.46
CA GLY A 322 -20.98 -21.38 17.70
C GLY A 322 -20.75 -21.10 16.22
N GLN A 323 -19.62 -21.57 15.68
CA GLN A 323 -19.29 -21.60 14.25
C GLN A 323 -19.16 -20.23 13.54
N GLY A 324 -18.07 -19.50 13.82
CA GLY A 324 -17.58 -18.42 12.97
C GLY A 324 -16.08 -18.58 12.73
N SER A 325 -15.65 -18.74 11.49
CA SER A 325 -14.24 -18.80 11.11
C SER A 325 -13.59 -17.43 11.33
N SER A 326 -12.78 -17.32 12.39
CA SER A 326 -12.11 -16.07 12.78
C SER A 326 -10.86 -15.79 11.92
N PHE A 327 -10.56 -14.50 11.79
CA PHE A 327 -9.52 -13.91 10.94
C PHE A 327 -8.08 -14.43 11.20
N PHE A 328 -7.84 -15.06 12.35
CA PHE A 328 -6.57 -15.71 12.70
C PHE A 328 -6.19 -16.82 11.72
N SER A 329 -7.18 -17.55 11.17
CA SER A 329 -6.87 -18.58 10.15
C SER A 329 -6.26 -17.96 8.90
N ARG A 330 -6.69 -16.76 8.48
CA ARG A 330 -6.23 -16.11 7.24
C ARG A 330 -4.81 -15.55 7.32
N SER A 331 -4.39 -14.99 8.46
CA SER A 331 -3.01 -14.51 8.62
C SER A 331 -2.01 -15.65 8.79
N LEU A 332 -2.36 -16.73 9.49
CA LEU A 332 -1.54 -17.94 9.53
C LEU A 332 -1.52 -18.67 8.18
N LEU A 333 -2.63 -18.67 7.42
CA LEU A 333 -2.66 -19.12 6.02
C LEU A 333 -1.69 -18.34 5.12
N SER A 334 -1.48 -17.03 5.37
CA SER A 334 -0.50 -16.24 4.60
C SER A 334 0.96 -16.59 4.94
N LEU A 335 1.24 -17.07 6.14
CA LEU A 335 2.54 -17.58 6.57
C LEU A 335 2.65 -19.10 6.42
N GLN A 336 1.56 -19.79 6.06
CA GLN A 336 1.49 -21.24 6.03
C GLN A 336 2.55 -21.81 5.09
N GLY A 337 2.73 -21.25 3.89
CA GLY A 337 3.78 -21.70 2.98
C GLY A 337 5.20 -21.50 3.52
N VAL A 338 5.45 -20.46 4.33
CA VAL A 338 6.75 -20.21 4.96
C VAL A 338 6.99 -21.16 6.13
N ILE A 339 5.96 -21.42 6.94
CA ILE A 339 6.04 -22.34 8.07
C ILE A 339 6.15 -23.79 7.57
N GLU A 340 5.35 -24.19 6.58
CA GLU A 340 5.40 -25.52 5.97
C GLU A 340 6.76 -25.80 5.33
N SER A 341 7.33 -24.84 4.60
CA SER A 341 8.65 -25.01 3.95
C SER A 341 9.80 -25.11 4.95
N ARG A 342 9.62 -24.61 6.18
CA ARG A 342 10.62 -24.65 7.27
C ARG A 342 10.21 -25.55 8.43
N ALA A 343 9.14 -26.34 8.29
CA ALA A 343 8.58 -27.13 9.39
C ALA A 343 9.59 -28.14 9.99
N GLN A 344 10.56 -28.57 9.18
CA GLN A 344 11.64 -29.48 9.60
C GLN A 344 12.76 -28.77 10.40
N GLU A 345 12.85 -27.44 10.31
CA GLU A 345 13.81 -26.64 11.08
C GLU A 345 13.26 -26.33 12.49
N LEU A 346 11.94 -26.39 12.66
CA LEU A 346 11.26 -26.07 13.90
C LEU A 346 11.57 -27.07 15.01
N ASN A 347 11.87 -26.55 16.20
CA ASN A 347 12.17 -27.40 17.36
C ASN A 347 10.89 -28.04 17.94
N VAL A 348 10.69 -29.32 17.59
CA VAL A 348 9.53 -30.14 17.97
C VAL A 348 9.25 -30.21 19.48
N GLN A 349 10.24 -30.00 20.35
CA GLN A 349 10.01 -29.96 21.80
C GLN A 349 9.16 -28.76 22.23
N TYR A 350 9.34 -27.58 21.61
CA TYR A 350 8.52 -26.41 21.94
C TYR A 350 7.07 -26.61 21.53
N PHE A 351 6.83 -27.25 20.39
CA PHE A 351 5.47 -27.60 19.94
C PHE A 351 4.83 -28.62 20.87
N GLY A 352 5.58 -29.63 21.33
CA GLY A 352 5.09 -30.59 22.33
C GLY A 352 4.72 -29.91 23.65
N LEU A 353 5.54 -28.97 24.12
CA LEU A 353 5.27 -28.20 25.34
C LEU A 353 4.05 -27.30 25.20
N ALA A 354 3.83 -26.73 24.02
CA ALA A 354 2.64 -25.95 23.72
C ALA A 354 1.39 -26.85 23.69
N LEU A 355 1.47 -28.04 23.09
CA LEU A 355 0.36 -29.01 23.03
C LEU A 355 -0.04 -29.55 24.41
N GLU A 356 0.95 -29.82 25.27
CA GLU A 356 0.71 -30.23 26.66
C GLU A 356 -0.03 -29.16 27.48
N ARG A 357 0.11 -27.89 27.10
CA ARG A 357 -0.55 -26.76 27.77
C ARG A 357 -1.88 -26.36 27.12
N TYR A 358 -2.00 -26.57 25.82
CA TYR A 358 -3.13 -26.10 25.00
C TYR A 358 -3.46 -27.17 23.95
N LEU A 359 -4.29 -28.14 24.34
CA LEU A 359 -4.69 -29.26 23.46
C LEU A 359 -5.42 -28.76 22.19
N GLU A 360 -6.06 -27.60 22.25
CA GLU A 360 -6.74 -26.97 21.12
C GLU A 360 -5.79 -26.58 19.96
N LEU A 361 -4.47 -26.50 20.19
CA LEU A 361 -3.49 -26.19 19.15
C LEU A 361 -3.17 -27.37 18.22
N GLU A 362 -3.57 -28.59 18.58
CA GLU A 362 -3.27 -29.81 17.82
C GLU A 362 -3.69 -29.72 16.36
N ARG A 363 -4.93 -29.31 16.11
CA ARG A 363 -5.46 -29.19 14.74
C ARG A 363 -4.73 -28.12 13.94
N LEU A 364 -4.32 -27.03 14.58
CA LEU A 364 -3.58 -25.95 13.93
C LEU A 364 -2.17 -26.42 13.52
N PHE A 365 -1.46 -27.11 14.41
CA PHE A 365 -0.12 -27.64 14.10
C PHE A 365 -0.16 -28.71 13.00
N GLN A 366 -1.18 -29.57 12.99
CA GLN A 366 -1.41 -30.50 11.87
C GLN A 366 -1.62 -29.75 10.54
N GLN A 367 -2.40 -28.66 10.56
CA GLN A 367 -2.64 -27.83 9.37
C GLN A 367 -1.39 -27.11 8.87
N LEU A 368 -0.43 -26.82 9.75
CA LEU A 368 0.86 -26.20 9.41
C LEU A 368 1.95 -27.22 9.00
N GLY A 369 1.60 -28.51 8.89
CA GLY A 369 2.55 -29.56 8.50
C GLY A 369 3.53 -29.99 9.60
N ILE A 370 3.25 -29.65 10.86
CA ILE A 370 4.09 -30.03 12.01
C ILE A 370 3.72 -31.46 12.45
N ASP A 371 4.73 -32.31 12.67
CA ASP A 371 4.52 -33.67 13.18
C ASP A 371 4.13 -33.64 14.67
N VAL A 372 2.82 -33.58 14.91
CA VAL A 372 2.23 -33.50 16.24
C VAL A 372 2.56 -34.74 17.09
N GLU A 373 2.64 -35.92 16.49
CA GLU A 373 2.93 -37.14 17.25
C GLU A 373 4.39 -37.16 17.69
N GLN A 374 5.30 -36.73 16.83
CA GLN A 374 6.70 -36.52 17.19
C GLN A 374 6.84 -35.46 18.30
N ALA A 375 6.11 -34.35 18.19
CA ALA A 375 6.12 -33.28 19.18
C ALA A 375 5.62 -33.76 20.55
N LYS A 376 4.49 -34.48 20.61
CA LYS A 376 3.96 -35.12 21.83
C LYS A 376 4.95 -36.13 22.41
N HIS A 377 5.60 -36.92 21.56
CA HIS A 377 6.59 -37.89 22.01
C HIS A 377 7.83 -37.21 22.61
N ALA A 378 8.30 -36.12 22.00
CA ALA A 378 9.47 -35.35 22.43
C ALA A 378 9.30 -34.73 23.83
N THR A 379 8.07 -34.58 24.31
CA THR A 379 7.76 -33.98 25.62
C THR A 379 7.15 -34.94 26.62
N LYS A 380 6.91 -36.20 26.24
CA LYS A 380 6.24 -37.22 27.07
C LYS A 380 6.93 -37.49 28.42
N GLU A 381 8.25 -37.32 28.48
CA GLU A 381 9.05 -37.53 29.69
C GLU A 381 9.28 -36.24 30.50
N LEU A 382 8.83 -35.09 30.00
CA LEU A 382 9.00 -33.81 30.66
C LEU A 382 7.90 -33.59 31.70
N ASP A 383 8.29 -33.50 32.97
CA ASP A 383 7.40 -33.14 34.06
C ASP A 383 7.09 -31.63 34.01
N LEU A 384 5.95 -31.26 33.44
CA LEU A 384 5.49 -29.86 33.29
C LEU A 384 5.52 -29.06 34.60
N SER A 385 5.39 -29.73 35.75
CA SER A 385 5.43 -29.07 37.07
C SER A 385 6.84 -28.61 37.47
N LYS A 386 7.87 -29.17 36.83
CA LYS A 386 9.29 -28.84 37.07
C LYS A 386 9.89 -27.94 36.01
N ILE A 387 9.19 -27.72 34.90
CA ILE A 387 9.65 -26.82 33.85
C ILE A 387 9.32 -25.39 34.29
N PRO A 388 10.31 -24.49 34.39
CA PRO A 388 10.03 -23.10 34.71
C PRO A 388 9.03 -22.52 33.71
N PRO A 389 8.16 -21.58 34.14
CA PRO A 389 7.29 -20.88 33.20
C PRO A 389 8.16 -20.24 32.09
N PRO A 390 7.70 -20.30 30.82
CA PRO A 390 8.45 -19.79 29.68
C PRO A 390 8.81 -18.33 29.93
N THR A 391 10.09 -18.04 29.75
CA THR A 391 10.64 -16.70 29.85
C THR A 391 10.33 -15.92 28.58
N MET A 392 10.32 -14.59 28.68
CA MET A 392 10.17 -13.72 27.50
C MET A 392 11.21 -14.09 26.44
N GLY A 393 10.77 -14.41 25.23
CA GLY A 393 11.64 -14.81 24.11
C GLY A 393 11.65 -16.31 23.78
N ASP A 394 11.09 -17.18 24.63
CA ASP A 394 11.11 -18.64 24.40
C ASP A 394 10.27 -19.03 23.17
N VAL A 395 9.16 -18.34 22.93
CA VAL A 395 8.31 -18.57 21.75
C VAL A 395 9.00 -18.10 20.47
N GLN A 396 9.69 -16.95 20.50
CA GLN A 396 10.48 -16.49 19.35
C GLN A 396 11.63 -17.44 19.02
N ARG A 397 12.33 -17.98 20.03
CA ARG A 397 13.41 -18.95 19.82
C ARG A 397 12.90 -20.23 19.16
N GLY A 398 11.74 -20.75 19.59
CA GLY A 398 11.15 -21.93 18.96
C GLY A 398 10.67 -21.75 17.51
N LEU A 399 10.54 -20.51 17.02
CA LEU A 399 10.09 -20.18 15.67
C LEU A 399 11.22 -19.69 14.74
N LEU A 400 12.38 -19.29 15.28
CA LEU A 400 13.46 -18.61 14.55
C LEU A 400 14.81 -19.33 14.62
N GLU A 401 14.99 -20.29 15.53
CA GLU A 401 16.08 -21.29 15.48
C GLU A 401 15.61 -22.50 14.69
#